data_AF-W7QCY5-F1
#
_entry.id   AF-W7QCY5-F1
#
_cell.length_a   1.000
_cell.length_b   1.000
_cell.length_c   1.000
_cell.angle_alpha   90.00
_cell.angle_beta   90.00
_cell.angle_gamma   90.00
#
_symmetry.space_group_name_H-M   'P 1'
#
loop_
_entity.id
_entity.type
_entity.pdbx_description
1 polymer ?
#
loop_
_entity_poly.entity_id
_entity_poly.type
_entity_poly.pdbx_seq_one_letter_code
_entity_poly.pdbx_strand_id
1 'polypeptide(L)' 'MDTLYEHSINGIGAMPPKGGHMGLSDDEVRAATDFLVEPTR' A
#
# COMPACT_ATOMS: atom_id res chain seq x y z
N MET A 1 9.18 -5.44 4.04
CA MET A 1 8.42 -4.25 3.63
C MET A 1 8.10 -4.32 2.14
N ASP A 2 9.02 -4.81 1.31
CA ASP A 2 8.82 -4.98 -0.15
C ASP A 2 7.52 -5.72 -0.52
N THR A 3 7.23 -6.89 0.06
CA THR A 3 5.97 -7.62 -0.19
C THR A 3 4.73 -6.84 0.23
N LEU A 4 4.82 -6.05 1.32
CA LEU A 4 3.70 -5.25 1.78
C LEU A 4 3.43 -4.08 0.83
N TYR A 5 4.47 -3.41 0.34
CA TYR A 5 4.33 -2.36 -0.67
C TYR A 5 3.79 -2.92 -1.99
N GLU A 6 4.29 -4.06 -2.44
CA GLU A 6 3.84 -4.73 -3.66
C GLU A 6 2.34 -5.00 -3.62
N HIS A 7 1.83 -5.61 -2.54
CA HIS A 7 0.39 -5.88 -2.39
C HIS A 7 -0.43 -4.60 -2.15
N SER A 8 0.14 -3.58 -1.50
CA SER A 8 -0.55 -2.29 -1.30
C SER A 8 -0.73 -1.54 -2.62
N ILE A 9 0.26 -1.61 -3.51
CA ILE A 9 0.24 -0.94 -4.82
C ILE A 9 -0.56 -1.74 -5.83
N ASN A 10 -0.26 -3.03 -5.99
CA ASN A 10 -0.80 -3.87 -7.07
C ASN A 10 -2.06 -4.65 -6.66
N GLY A 11 -2.40 -4.66 -5.37
CA GLY A 11 -3.47 -5.51 -4.85
C GLY A 11 -3.04 -6.97 -4.68
N ILE A 12 -3.89 -7.76 -4.03
CA ILE A 12 -3.72 -9.20 -3.86
C ILE A 12 -5.08 -9.88 -3.71
N GLY A 13 -5.37 -10.86 -4.56
CA GLY A 13 -6.66 -11.57 -4.54
C GLY A 13 -7.84 -10.61 -4.76
N ALA A 14 -8.70 -10.48 -3.75
CA ALA A 14 -9.85 -9.57 -3.77
C ALA A 14 -9.52 -8.12 -3.37
N MET A 15 -8.30 -7.85 -2.89
CA MET A 15 -7.88 -6.48 -2.55
C MET A 15 -7.59 -5.70 -3.85
N PRO A 16 -8.29 -4.59 -4.11
CA PRO A 16 -8.03 -3.77 -5.28
C PRO A 16 -6.68 -3.05 -5.17
N PRO A 17 -6.00 -2.77 -6.29
CA PRO A 17 -4.77 -1.97 -6.32
C PRO A 17 -4.99 -0.60 -5.66
N LYS A 18 -3.99 -0.12 -4.90
CA LYS A 18 -4.00 1.20 -4.24
C LYS A 18 -5.26 1.46 -3.40
N GLY A 19 -5.84 0.42 -2.81
CA GLY A 19 -7.09 0.51 -2.02
C GLY A 19 -8.31 0.93 -2.84
N GLY A 20 -8.28 0.78 -4.18
CA GLY A 20 -9.34 1.22 -5.08
C GLY A 20 -9.21 2.67 -5.57
N HIS A 21 -8.20 3.41 -5.12
CA HIS A 21 -7.93 4.77 -5.59
C HIS A 21 -6.76 4.80 -6.58
N MET A 22 -7.05 4.53 -7.86
CA MET A 22 -6.02 4.47 -8.92
C MET A 22 -5.28 5.79 -9.18
N GLY A 23 -5.79 6.92 -8.67
CA GLY A 23 -5.16 8.23 -8.79
C GLY A 23 -3.96 8.47 -7.88
N LEU A 24 -3.70 7.59 -6.91
CA LEU A 24 -2.54 7.72 -6.01
C LEU A 24 -1.25 7.35 -6.74
N SER A 25 -0.19 8.09 -6.48
CA SER A 25 1.17 7.67 -6.81
C SER A 25 1.62 6.52 -5.92
N ASP A 26 2.59 5.74 -6.39
CA ASP A 26 3.13 4.62 -5.61
C ASP A 26 3.83 5.10 -4.33
N ASP A 27 4.41 6.31 -4.36
CA ASP A 27 5.04 6.94 -3.20
C ASP A 27 4.03 7.31 -2.12
N GLU A 28 2.86 7.83 -2.49
CA GLU A 28 1.77 8.13 -1.54
C GLU A 28 1.26 6.85 -0.88
N VAL A 29 1.13 5.76 -1.64
CA VAL A 29 0.72 4.45 -1.11
C VAL A 29 1.79 3.92 -0.16
N ARG A 30 3.08 4.01 -0.51
CA ARG A 30 4.19 3.61 0.39
C ARG A 30 4.21 4.41 1.68
N ALA A 31 4.08 5.73 1.60
CA ALA A 31 4.08 6.61 2.77
C ALA A 31 2.89 6.33 3.70
N ALA A 32 1.70 6.07 3.14
CA ALA A 32 0.54 5.65 3.92
C ALA A 32 0.77 4.29 4.60
N THR A 33 1.33 3.32 3.88
CA THR A 33 1.69 2.00 4.44
C THR A 33 2.68 2.16 5.59
N ASP A 34 3.70 3.00 5.43
CA ASP A 34 4.70 3.27 6.47
C ASP A 34 4.08 3.86 7.73
N PHE A 35 3.21 4.87 7.57
CA PHE A 35 2.49 5.49 8.69
C PHE A 35 1.64 4.48 9.47
N LEU A 36 1.01 3.52 8.79
CA LEU A 36 0.17 2.51 9.43
C LEU A 36 0.96 1.45 10.19
N VAL A 37 2.15 1.08 9.71
CA VAL A 37 2.99 0.06 10.37
C VAL A 37 3.91 0.63 11.45
N GLU A 38 4.20 1.94 11.42
CA GLU A 38 5.09 2.59 12.39
C GLU A 38 4.74 2.29 13.87
N PRO A 39 3.46 2.29 14.31
CA PRO A 39 3.12 1.99 15.70
C PRO A 39 3.31 0.51 16.09
N THR A 40 3.55 -0.36 15.12
CA THR A 40 3.69 -1.82 15.31
C THR A 40 5.14 -2.30 15.25
N ARG A 41 6.07 -1.37 15.03
CA ARG A 41 7.51 -1.65 15.06
C ARG A 41 8.05 -1.78 16.48
#